data_AF-A0A942C932-F1
#
_entry.id   AF-A0A942C932-F1
#
_cell.length_a   1.000
_cell.length_b   1.000
_cell.length_c   1.000
_cell.angle_alpha   90.00
_cell.angle_beta   90.00
_cell.angle_gamma   90.00
#
_symmetry.space_group_name_H-M   'P 1'
#
loop_
_entity.id
_entity.type
_entity.pdbx_description
1 polymer ?
#
loop_
_entity_poly.entity_id
_entity_poly.type
_entity_poly.pdbx_seq_one_letter_code
_entity_poly.pdbx_strand_id
1 'polypeptide(L)'
;MYRRFLLFGLILFLLPGSSIAQESVGWWRWVNPHPQGNPLYALQFRDERIGVAVGRDGVILRTEDGGNEWKSVQNPIRTPLYGLAFPGKKNSPVSRGAARGEPWIAVGARGVILKSRDDGARWIEKTSNSKEVLYAAHFVNDRLGWVVGQEGTILVTDDGGERWKPQTSDITKTLYAISFANEKLGVAVGSEGTILRTDDAGTTWKIVHSGTTETLQGVAISTPSKFWAVGTKGTILASQDGGETWQRQLSNIPQDMLAISFLDSQNGAIVGAEGATLLTHNGGEKWEMQSPPETQTLHAISILSEKRFWAAGEGGVIHTFDGEKWIPQVRGWHRDLSALSFIDSKRGWAAGAKGTILTTENGGKHWNLQDSKIETDLQAIHFTDDKHGFAAGERGVLLQTANGGSEWEKISNFTEANLYGMAFVTTSEGWLTGADGAIWQTADSGKTWKQQTSNTRSALKAIYFVTKNRGWAVGDAGTILATTDGGETWTRQESGTSYNLLSVHFANEKEGWIAGENGLILKTPDGGENWLVQISNITSHLHSIRVANPKEVYAVGLNGIILSTNDGGITWARDFSNTSSALRAIYVKDGDSWAVGQEGAILKYAGKGSGNLRTIFGKKR
;
A
#
# COMPACT_ATOMS: atom_id res chain seq x y z
N MET A 1 44.29 24.58 -49.93
CA MET A 1 44.63 23.16 -49.76
C MET A 1 45.38 23.01 -48.43
N TYR A 2 44.85 22.20 -47.51
CA TYR A 2 45.33 21.85 -46.16
C TYR A 2 45.47 22.93 -45.06
N ARG A 3 44.44 23.00 -44.20
CA ARG A 3 44.54 23.43 -42.80
C ARG A 3 45.26 22.34 -42.00
N ARG A 4 46.29 22.73 -41.23
CA ARG A 4 46.96 21.86 -40.26
C ARG A 4 46.20 21.85 -38.94
N PHE A 5 45.90 20.65 -38.46
CA PHE A 5 45.36 20.34 -37.15
C PHE A 5 46.39 20.69 -36.05
N LEU A 6 45.94 21.39 -35.01
CA LEU A 6 46.60 21.48 -33.71
C LEU A 6 45.68 20.80 -32.70
N LEU A 7 46.06 19.57 -32.34
CA LEU A 7 45.47 18.76 -31.29
C LEU A 7 46.06 19.27 -29.95
N PHE A 8 45.28 19.95 -29.12
CA PHE A 8 45.60 20.12 -27.70
C PHE A 8 44.61 19.26 -26.91
N GLY A 9 45.11 18.15 -26.38
CA GLY A 9 44.38 17.26 -25.49
C GLY A 9 44.15 17.94 -24.15
N LEU A 10 42.89 18.20 -23.82
CA LEU A 10 42.48 18.49 -22.46
C LEU A 10 42.11 17.15 -21.80
N ILE A 11 43.00 16.64 -20.96
CA ILE A 11 42.72 15.51 -20.07
C ILE A 11 41.78 16.06 -18.98
N LEU A 12 40.48 15.87 -19.17
CA LEU A 12 39.49 16.08 -18.11
C LEU A 12 39.58 14.89 -17.16
N PHE A 13 40.07 15.13 -15.94
CA PHE A 13 39.84 14.22 -14.83
C PHE A 13 38.33 14.19 -14.54
N LEU A 14 37.62 13.25 -15.16
CA LEU A 14 36.32 12.79 -14.70
C LEU A 14 36.59 11.98 -13.43
N LEU A 15 36.56 12.64 -12.28
CA LEU A 15 36.24 11.94 -11.04
C LEU A 15 34.83 11.36 -11.22
N PRO A 16 34.60 10.06 -11.01
CA PRO A 16 33.26 9.56 -10.82
C PRO A 16 32.79 10.17 -9.50
N GLY A 17 32.12 11.32 -9.58
CA GLY A 17 31.23 11.76 -8.53
C GLY A 17 30.18 10.67 -8.40
N SER A 18 30.40 9.74 -7.48
CA SER A 18 29.38 8.84 -6.99
C SER A 18 28.23 9.73 -6.53
N SER A 19 27.18 9.86 -7.36
CA SER A 19 25.89 10.30 -6.89
C SER A 19 25.39 9.21 -5.97
N ILE A 20 25.84 9.26 -4.72
CA ILE A 20 25.20 8.52 -3.64
C ILE A 20 23.79 9.10 -3.61
N ALA A 21 22.82 8.34 -4.12
CA ALA A 21 21.42 8.61 -3.84
C ALA A 21 21.31 8.68 -2.31
N GLN A 22 21.00 9.87 -1.78
CA GLN A 22 20.89 10.04 -0.35
C GLN A 22 19.68 9.22 0.12
N GLU A 23 19.90 8.31 1.07
CA GLU A 23 18.85 7.60 1.78
C GLU A 23 18.00 8.61 2.59
N SER A 24 16.93 9.13 2.01
CA SER A 24 15.80 9.61 2.83
C SER A 24 14.79 8.48 2.93
N VAL A 25 14.98 7.62 3.92
CA VAL A 25 13.95 6.62 4.25
C VAL A 25 12.98 7.25 5.23
N GLY A 26 12.32 8.35 4.82
CA GLY A 26 11.22 8.91 5.58
C GLY A 26 10.18 7.81 5.82
N TRP A 27 9.80 7.61 7.07
CA TRP A 27 8.84 6.58 7.45
C TRP A 27 7.49 7.20 7.72
N TRP A 28 6.45 6.65 7.09
CA TRP A 28 5.07 6.98 7.36
C TRP A 28 4.38 5.82 8.09
N ARG A 29 3.77 6.13 9.23
CA ARG A 29 2.99 5.19 10.01
C ARG A 29 1.55 5.18 9.51
N TRP A 30 1.04 4.00 9.19
CA TRP A 30 -0.38 3.79 8.90
C TRP A 30 -1.23 4.07 10.13
N VAL A 31 -2.33 4.80 9.93
CA VAL A 31 -3.22 5.28 10.98
C VAL A 31 -4.65 4.81 10.76
N ASN A 32 -5.12 4.70 9.52
CA ASN A 32 -6.49 4.30 9.21
C ASN A 32 -6.61 3.80 7.76
N PRO A 33 -7.49 2.81 7.48
CA PRO A 33 -8.15 1.91 8.44
C PRO A 33 -7.24 0.75 8.89
N HIS A 34 -7.37 0.27 10.12
CA HIS A 34 -6.60 -0.90 10.59
C HIS A 34 -7.10 -2.20 9.95
N PRO A 35 -6.22 -3.19 9.63
CA PRO A 35 -4.81 -3.25 10.02
C PRO A 35 -3.90 -2.27 9.27
N GLN A 36 -3.91 -2.30 7.93
CA GLN A 36 -3.09 -1.49 7.01
C GLN A 36 -3.42 -1.81 5.54
N GLY A 37 -2.89 -1.03 4.59
CA GLY A 37 -3.24 -1.11 3.15
C GLY A 37 -2.29 -1.88 2.21
N ASN A 38 -1.19 -2.47 2.69
CA ASN A 38 -0.31 -3.29 1.85
C ASN A 38 -0.91 -4.66 1.55
N PRO A 39 -0.74 -5.18 0.32
CA PRO A 39 -1.10 -6.55 -0.02
C PRO A 39 -0.48 -7.56 0.94
N LEU A 40 -1.30 -8.51 1.40
CA LEU A 40 -0.91 -9.65 2.23
C LEU A 40 -0.87 -10.90 1.35
N TYR A 41 0.28 -11.59 1.35
CA TYR A 41 0.54 -12.74 0.48
C TYR A 41 0.40 -14.07 1.20
N ALA A 42 0.59 -14.11 2.52
CA ALA A 42 0.38 -15.30 3.32
C ALA A 42 -0.27 -14.98 4.67
N LEU A 43 -1.11 -15.91 5.14
CA LEU A 43 -1.88 -15.82 6.39
C LEU A 43 -1.99 -17.21 6.99
N GLN A 44 -1.70 -17.35 8.28
CA GLN A 44 -1.91 -18.60 9.01
C GLN A 44 -2.34 -18.32 10.45
N PHE A 45 -3.27 -19.16 10.93
CA PHE A 45 -3.70 -19.22 12.32
C PHE A 45 -3.25 -20.53 12.95
N ARG A 46 -2.66 -20.46 14.16
CA ARG A 46 -2.31 -21.67 14.92
C ARG A 46 -3.45 -22.16 15.81
N ASP A 47 -4.32 -21.25 16.22
CA ASP A 47 -5.46 -21.44 17.10
C ASP A 47 -6.48 -20.30 16.88
N GLU A 48 -7.60 -20.31 17.61
CA GLU A 48 -8.70 -19.34 17.44
C GLU A 48 -8.33 -17.89 17.80
N ARG A 49 -7.18 -17.68 18.44
CA ARG A 49 -6.71 -16.39 18.95
C ARG A 49 -5.51 -15.86 18.19
N ILE A 50 -4.51 -16.70 17.94
CA ILE A 50 -3.22 -16.29 17.40
C ILE A 50 -3.12 -16.58 15.91
N GLY A 51 -3.01 -15.50 15.14
CA GLY A 51 -2.77 -15.52 13.70
C GLY A 51 -1.67 -14.54 13.29
N VAL A 52 -1.00 -14.86 12.20
CA VAL A 52 0.04 -14.03 11.58
C VAL A 52 -0.26 -13.87 10.10
N ALA A 53 -0.09 -12.66 9.58
CA ALA A 53 -0.13 -12.35 8.15
C ALA A 53 1.16 -11.68 7.73
N VAL A 54 1.62 -11.94 6.50
CA VAL A 54 2.82 -11.31 5.93
C VAL A 54 2.56 -10.87 4.51
N GLY A 55 3.31 -9.88 4.02
CA GLY A 55 3.07 -9.34 2.69
C GLY A 55 4.11 -8.38 2.16
N ARG A 56 3.65 -7.45 1.32
CA ARG A 56 4.49 -6.46 0.63
C ARG A 56 5.28 -5.59 1.61
N ASP A 57 6.49 -5.20 1.19
CA ASP A 57 7.44 -4.35 1.92
C ASP A 57 7.84 -4.89 3.31
N GLY A 58 7.74 -6.21 3.50
CA GLY A 58 8.12 -6.90 4.74
C GLY A 58 7.12 -6.68 5.87
N VAL A 59 5.86 -6.33 5.56
CA VAL A 59 4.82 -6.21 6.58
C VAL A 59 4.61 -7.55 7.27
N ILE A 60 4.52 -7.51 8.60
CA ILE A 60 4.09 -8.64 9.43
C ILE A 60 2.99 -8.11 10.34
N LEU A 61 1.82 -8.73 10.29
CA LEU A 61 0.69 -8.47 11.17
C LEU A 61 0.48 -9.66 12.09
N ARG A 62 0.07 -9.38 13.33
CA ARG A 62 -0.23 -10.37 14.34
C ARG A 62 -1.51 -10.04 15.08
N THR A 63 -2.33 -11.05 15.34
CA THR A 63 -3.52 -10.98 16.20
C THR A 63 -3.36 -11.91 17.40
N GLU A 64 -4.02 -11.56 18.51
CA GLU A 64 -4.10 -12.37 19.74
C GLU A 64 -5.55 -12.62 20.18
N ASP A 65 -6.51 -12.21 19.36
CA ASP A 65 -7.95 -12.20 19.62
C ASP A 65 -8.77 -12.71 18.43
N GLY A 66 -8.14 -13.47 17.52
CA GLY A 66 -8.83 -14.15 16.42
C GLY A 66 -9.09 -13.29 15.20
N GLY A 67 -8.33 -12.21 15.05
CA GLY A 67 -8.43 -11.25 13.94
C GLY A 67 -9.22 -10.00 14.27
N ASN A 68 -9.82 -9.91 15.46
CA ASN A 68 -10.59 -8.72 15.87
C ASN A 68 -9.69 -7.47 15.98
N GLU A 69 -8.43 -7.66 16.36
CA GLU A 69 -7.37 -6.65 16.32
C GLU A 69 -6.10 -7.24 15.68
N TRP A 70 -5.55 -6.52 14.70
CA TRP A 70 -4.29 -6.83 14.04
C TRP A 70 -3.25 -5.76 14.32
N LYS A 71 -2.08 -6.17 14.80
CA LYS A 71 -0.96 -5.28 15.14
C LYS A 71 0.21 -5.53 14.20
N SER A 72 0.77 -4.45 13.67
CA SER A 72 2.03 -4.54 12.92
C SER A 72 3.18 -4.87 13.86
N VAL A 73 3.99 -5.85 13.47
CA VAL A 73 5.16 -6.33 14.21
C VAL A 73 6.43 -5.87 13.51
N GLN A 74 7.34 -5.28 14.28
CA GLN A 74 8.64 -4.86 13.77
C GLN A 74 9.53 -6.06 13.43
N ASN A 75 10.28 -5.93 12.33
CA ASN A 75 11.20 -6.94 11.84
C ASN A 75 12.40 -6.27 11.10
N PRO A 76 13.49 -7.01 10.84
CA PRO A 76 14.74 -6.43 10.35
C PRO A 76 14.74 -6.13 8.84
N ILE A 77 13.74 -6.58 8.08
CA ILE A 77 13.74 -6.51 6.60
C ILE A 77 12.68 -5.53 6.07
N ARG A 78 12.79 -5.19 4.79
CA ARG A 78 11.82 -4.35 4.06
C ARG A 78 11.44 -4.93 2.70
N THR A 79 11.88 -6.15 2.42
CA THR A 79 11.58 -6.87 1.19
C THR A 79 10.25 -7.61 1.35
N PRO A 80 9.46 -7.79 0.26
CA PRO A 80 8.23 -8.56 0.31
C PRO A 80 8.42 -9.95 0.93
N LEU A 81 7.47 -10.34 1.77
CA LEU A 81 7.34 -11.69 2.34
C LEU A 81 6.17 -12.40 1.67
N TYR A 82 6.41 -13.56 1.06
CA TYR A 82 5.43 -14.28 0.26
C TYR A 82 4.85 -15.50 0.98
N GLY A 83 5.66 -16.18 1.80
CA GLY A 83 5.28 -17.44 2.44
C GLY A 83 5.34 -17.36 3.96
N LEU A 84 4.47 -18.12 4.62
CA LEU A 84 4.39 -18.25 6.07
C LEU A 84 4.18 -19.72 6.42
N ALA A 85 4.87 -20.19 7.46
CA ALA A 85 4.67 -21.52 8.03
C ALA A 85 4.70 -21.47 9.56
N PHE A 86 3.89 -22.33 10.17
CA PHE A 86 3.87 -22.57 11.60
C PHE A 86 4.41 -23.98 11.92
N PRO A 87 5.70 -24.11 12.32
CA PRO A 87 6.28 -25.39 12.73
C PRO A 87 5.76 -25.90 14.09
N GLY A 88 5.14 -25.03 14.90
CA GLY A 88 4.67 -25.39 16.22
C GLY A 88 3.49 -26.38 16.20
N LYS A 89 3.08 -26.83 17.38
CA LYS A 89 1.87 -27.67 17.52
C LYS A 89 0.63 -26.79 17.54
N LYS A 90 -0.33 -27.05 16.63
CA LYS A 90 -1.63 -26.36 16.64
C LYS A 90 -2.34 -26.62 17.97
N ASN A 91 -3.08 -25.62 18.48
CA ASN A 91 -3.82 -25.68 19.75
C ASN A 91 -2.97 -25.97 21.01
N SER A 92 -1.64 -25.78 20.98
CA SER A 92 -0.81 -25.79 22.20
C SER A 92 -1.32 -24.75 23.20
N PRO A 93 -1.55 -25.10 24.49
CA PRO A 93 -1.95 -24.11 25.48
C PRO A 93 -0.84 -23.06 25.64
N VAL A 94 -1.22 -21.77 25.59
CA VAL A 94 -0.35 -20.66 25.99
C VAL A 94 0.06 -20.89 27.43
N SER A 95 1.27 -21.40 27.65
CA SER A 95 1.79 -21.59 28.99
C SER A 95 1.94 -20.22 29.63
N ARG A 96 0.97 -19.81 30.47
CA ARG A 96 1.04 -18.59 31.28
C ARG A 96 2.30 -18.70 32.16
N GLY A 97 3.40 -18.10 31.70
CA GLY A 97 4.69 -18.10 32.39
C GLY A 97 5.87 -18.70 31.62
N ALA A 98 5.70 -19.28 30.43
CA ALA A 98 6.83 -19.75 29.62
C ALA A 98 7.40 -18.60 28.78
N ALA A 99 8.70 -18.33 28.91
CA ALA A 99 9.44 -17.35 28.12
C ALA A 99 9.64 -17.75 26.63
N ARG A 100 8.93 -18.76 26.12
CA ARG A 100 8.96 -19.21 24.72
C ARG A 100 7.52 -19.42 24.25
N GLY A 101 7.14 -18.70 23.20
CA GLY A 101 5.97 -19.04 22.39
C GLY A 101 6.34 -20.11 21.36
N GLU A 102 5.43 -20.39 20.45
CA GLU A 102 5.63 -21.34 19.36
C GLU A 102 6.37 -20.66 18.19
N PRO A 103 7.13 -21.44 17.39
CA PRO A 103 7.92 -20.90 16.30
C PRO A 103 7.05 -20.53 15.08
N TRP A 104 7.53 -19.56 14.31
CA TRP A 104 6.98 -19.21 12.99
C TRP A 104 8.13 -18.97 12.01
N ILE A 105 7.90 -19.25 10.74
CA ILE A 105 8.84 -19.00 9.64
C ILE A 105 8.14 -18.16 8.58
N ALA A 106 8.75 -17.06 8.17
CA ALA A 106 8.32 -16.26 7.02
C ALA A 106 9.44 -16.22 5.97
N VAL A 107 9.07 -16.29 4.70
CA VAL A 107 10.02 -16.32 3.59
C VAL A 107 9.66 -15.28 2.53
N GLY A 108 10.64 -14.77 1.81
CA GLY A 108 10.40 -13.66 0.90
C GLY A 108 11.47 -13.41 -0.15
N ALA A 109 11.42 -12.21 -0.73
CA ALA A 109 12.35 -11.79 -1.77
C ALA A 109 13.81 -11.76 -1.27
N ARG A 110 14.76 -11.93 -2.20
CA ARG A 110 16.20 -11.93 -1.94
C ARG A 110 16.66 -13.02 -0.96
N GLY A 111 16.04 -14.19 -1.01
CA GLY A 111 16.38 -15.33 -0.17
C GLY A 111 16.08 -15.15 1.31
N VAL A 112 15.25 -14.17 1.66
CA VAL A 112 15.00 -13.84 3.07
C VAL A 112 14.22 -14.95 3.76
N ILE A 113 14.71 -15.36 4.94
CA ILE A 113 14.01 -16.23 5.88
C ILE A 113 14.02 -15.56 7.25
N LEU A 114 12.84 -15.35 7.83
CA LEU A 114 12.68 -14.86 9.20
C LEU A 114 12.14 -15.97 10.08
N LYS A 115 12.64 -16.04 11.32
CA LYS A 115 12.15 -16.94 12.36
C LYS A 115 11.69 -16.18 13.59
N SER A 116 10.49 -16.52 14.06
CA SER A 116 10.01 -16.17 15.40
C SER A 116 10.08 -17.37 16.34
N ARG A 117 10.20 -17.09 17.65
CA ARG A 117 10.14 -18.09 18.74
C ARG A 117 9.14 -17.68 19.83
N ASP A 118 8.32 -16.68 19.55
CA ASP A 118 7.42 -16.04 20.51
C ASP A 118 6.09 -15.66 19.83
N ASP A 119 5.49 -16.62 19.11
CA ASP A 119 4.18 -16.48 18.48
C ASP A 119 4.10 -15.35 17.44
N GLY A 120 5.21 -15.08 16.75
CA GLY A 120 5.29 -14.02 15.76
C GLY A 120 5.43 -12.62 16.37
N ALA A 121 5.70 -12.50 17.68
CA ALA A 121 5.89 -11.20 18.34
C ALA A 121 7.27 -10.58 18.03
N ARG A 122 8.29 -11.40 17.78
CA ARG A 122 9.63 -10.96 17.36
C ARG A 122 10.18 -11.87 16.27
N TRP A 123 10.93 -11.28 15.35
CA TRP A 123 11.47 -11.95 14.17
C TRP A 123 12.96 -11.70 14.03
N ILE A 124 13.70 -12.77 13.73
CA ILE A 124 15.15 -12.75 13.51
C ILE A 124 15.43 -13.36 12.15
N GLU A 125 16.23 -12.67 11.35
CA GLU A 125 16.67 -13.18 10.04
C GLU A 125 17.58 -14.39 10.18
N LYS A 126 17.42 -15.35 9.27
CA LYS A 126 18.19 -16.59 9.15
C LYS A 126 18.80 -16.66 7.76
N THR A 127 20.02 -17.17 7.70
CA THR A 127 20.75 -17.29 6.45
C THR A 127 20.19 -18.46 5.64
N SER A 128 19.71 -18.16 4.43
CA SER A 128 19.31 -19.17 3.44
C SER A 128 20.46 -19.60 2.52
N ASN A 129 21.50 -18.75 2.38
CA ASN A 129 22.54 -18.83 1.35
C ASN A 129 21.99 -18.77 -0.09
N SER A 130 20.76 -18.30 -0.29
CA SER A 130 20.16 -18.05 -1.61
C SER A 130 19.93 -16.55 -1.82
N LYS A 131 19.95 -16.10 -3.08
CA LYS A 131 19.51 -14.76 -3.49
C LYS A 131 18.16 -14.77 -4.18
N GLU A 132 17.62 -15.96 -4.45
CA GLU A 132 16.36 -16.16 -5.17
C GLU A 132 15.16 -15.78 -4.30
N VAL A 133 14.05 -15.38 -4.93
CA VAL A 133 12.80 -15.15 -4.20
C VAL A 133 12.26 -16.49 -3.69
N LEU A 134 11.90 -16.53 -2.41
CA LEU A 134 11.28 -17.69 -1.75
C LEU A 134 9.77 -17.43 -1.61
N TYR A 135 8.94 -18.35 -2.07
CA TYR A 135 7.50 -18.17 -2.19
C TYR A 135 6.69 -18.90 -1.10
N ALA A 136 7.08 -20.12 -0.74
CA ALA A 136 6.31 -20.91 0.22
C ALA A 136 7.22 -21.70 1.16
N ALA A 137 6.70 -21.99 2.35
CA ALA A 137 7.34 -22.81 3.37
C ALA A 137 6.33 -23.83 3.90
N HIS A 138 6.79 -25.05 4.19
CA HIS A 138 5.97 -26.09 4.81
C HIS A 138 6.77 -26.88 5.83
N PHE A 139 6.16 -27.16 6.99
CA PHE A 139 6.77 -27.94 8.07
C PHE A 139 5.87 -29.13 8.40
N VAL A 140 6.48 -30.30 8.57
CA VAL A 140 5.78 -31.54 8.99
C VAL A 140 5.84 -31.75 10.50
N ASN A 141 6.81 -31.10 11.17
CA ASN A 141 6.95 -31.04 12.61
C ASN A 141 7.75 -29.78 13.00
N ASP A 142 8.09 -29.62 14.29
CA ASP A 142 8.79 -28.45 14.83
C ASP A 142 10.26 -28.32 14.40
N ARG A 143 10.78 -29.32 13.69
CA ARG A 143 12.18 -29.38 13.25
C ARG A 143 12.34 -29.48 11.73
N LEU A 144 11.52 -30.29 11.07
CA LEU A 144 11.66 -30.65 9.67
C LEU A 144 10.71 -29.81 8.80
N GLY A 145 11.29 -29.09 7.84
CA GLY A 145 10.54 -28.26 6.91
C GLY A 145 11.30 -27.94 5.63
N TRP A 146 10.57 -27.43 4.65
CA TRP A 146 11.06 -27.08 3.32
C TRP A 146 10.60 -25.70 2.90
N VAL A 147 11.36 -25.07 2.03
CA VAL A 147 11.06 -23.80 1.37
C VAL A 147 11.31 -23.94 -0.12
N VAL A 148 10.44 -23.32 -0.93
CA VAL A 148 10.57 -23.30 -2.40
C VAL A 148 10.59 -21.88 -2.96
N GLY A 149 11.17 -21.72 -4.14
CA GLY A 149 11.34 -20.39 -4.76
C GLY A 149 11.63 -20.39 -6.26
N GLN A 150 12.14 -19.25 -6.73
CA GLN A 150 12.60 -19.06 -8.12
C GLN A 150 13.74 -20.01 -8.49
N GLU A 151 13.96 -20.18 -9.79
CA GLU A 151 15.06 -20.98 -10.35
C GLU A 151 15.11 -22.42 -9.79
N GLY A 152 13.93 -23.02 -9.55
CA GLY A 152 13.83 -24.36 -8.98
C GLY A 152 14.36 -24.51 -7.56
N THR A 153 14.54 -23.41 -6.82
CA THR A 153 15.12 -23.42 -5.47
C THR A 153 14.29 -24.28 -4.53
N ILE A 154 14.93 -25.25 -3.87
CA ILE A 154 14.39 -26.02 -2.75
C ILE A 154 15.41 -26.00 -1.61
N LEU A 155 14.98 -25.59 -0.42
CA LEU A 155 15.78 -25.61 0.80
C LEU A 155 15.09 -26.50 1.85
N VAL A 156 15.88 -27.23 2.63
CA VAL A 156 15.41 -28.09 3.73
C VAL A 156 16.07 -27.67 5.06
N THR A 157 15.33 -27.82 6.15
CA THR A 157 15.82 -27.67 7.51
C THR A 157 15.45 -28.89 8.35
N ASP A 158 16.34 -29.29 9.27
CA ASP A 158 16.18 -30.38 10.24
C ASP A 158 16.30 -29.88 11.71
N ASP A 159 16.40 -28.56 11.88
CA ASP A 159 16.60 -27.85 13.14
C ASP A 159 15.57 -26.73 13.40
N GLY A 160 14.44 -26.80 12.70
CA GLY A 160 13.30 -25.90 12.86
C GLY A 160 13.51 -24.55 12.19
N GLY A 161 14.34 -24.48 11.15
CA GLY A 161 14.64 -23.25 10.41
C GLY A 161 15.74 -22.40 11.04
N GLU A 162 16.63 -22.97 11.86
CA GLU A 162 17.86 -22.28 12.25
C GLU A 162 18.89 -22.29 11.14
N ARG A 163 18.98 -23.40 10.39
CA ARG A 163 19.86 -23.58 9.23
C ARG A 163 19.08 -24.20 8.08
N TRP A 164 19.49 -23.83 6.87
CA TRP A 164 18.88 -24.27 5.62
C TRP A 164 19.93 -24.86 4.70
N LYS A 165 19.62 -26.01 4.09
CA LYS A 165 20.48 -26.73 3.16
C LYS A 165 19.76 -26.82 1.80
N PRO A 166 20.44 -26.57 0.67
CA PRO A 166 19.82 -26.72 -0.64
C PRO A 166 19.57 -28.20 -0.98
N GLN A 167 18.51 -28.46 -1.72
CA GLN A 167 18.20 -29.72 -2.39
C GLN A 167 18.13 -29.49 -3.90
N THR A 168 18.63 -30.45 -4.68
CA THR A 168 18.63 -30.36 -6.15
C THR A 168 17.24 -30.75 -6.69
N SER A 169 16.68 -29.90 -7.55
CA SER A 169 15.38 -30.11 -8.19
C SER A 169 15.46 -30.45 -9.68
N ASP A 170 16.65 -30.31 -10.30
CA ASP A 170 16.93 -30.50 -11.72
C ASP A 170 16.09 -29.64 -12.69
N ILE A 171 15.48 -28.57 -12.19
CA ILE A 171 14.68 -27.62 -12.98
C ILE A 171 15.10 -26.17 -12.70
N THR A 172 14.77 -25.28 -13.63
CA THR A 172 14.92 -23.81 -13.46
C THR A 172 13.56 -23.11 -13.34
N LYS A 173 12.45 -23.86 -13.42
CA LYS A 173 11.10 -23.29 -13.33
C LYS A 173 10.83 -22.81 -11.90
N THR A 174 10.06 -21.72 -11.77
CA THR A 174 9.72 -21.16 -10.47
C THR A 174 8.73 -22.05 -9.74
N LEU A 175 8.99 -22.33 -8.46
CA LEU A 175 8.10 -23.08 -7.58
C LEU A 175 7.35 -22.11 -6.65
N TYR A 176 6.02 -22.14 -6.68
CA TYR A 176 5.17 -21.21 -5.93
C TYR A 176 4.65 -21.79 -4.62
N ALA A 177 4.38 -23.11 -4.56
CA ALA A 177 3.86 -23.75 -3.36
C ALA A 177 4.43 -25.15 -3.14
N ILE A 178 4.43 -25.59 -1.88
CA ILE A 178 4.92 -26.91 -1.46
C ILE A 178 4.05 -27.45 -0.32
N SER A 179 3.80 -28.76 -0.32
CA SER A 179 3.08 -29.44 0.75
C SER A 179 3.61 -30.86 0.95
N PHE A 180 3.69 -31.30 2.20
CA PHE A 180 4.16 -32.63 2.58
C PHE A 180 3.10 -33.39 3.37
N ALA A 181 2.82 -34.62 2.96
CA ALA A 181 1.88 -35.52 3.63
C ALA A 181 2.49 -36.11 4.91
N ASN A 182 3.82 -36.27 4.91
CA ASN A 182 4.63 -36.79 5.99
C ASN A 182 6.10 -36.42 5.74
N GLU A 183 7.02 -36.94 6.57
CA GLU A 183 8.45 -36.62 6.49
C GLU A 183 9.14 -37.01 5.18
N LYS A 184 8.52 -37.86 4.35
CA LYS A 184 9.11 -38.39 3.11
C LYS A 184 8.38 -37.95 1.84
N LEU A 185 7.06 -37.98 1.88
CA LEU A 185 6.19 -37.74 0.73
C LEU A 185 5.76 -36.27 0.66
N GLY A 186 6.15 -35.60 -0.42
CA GLY A 186 5.80 -34.20 -0.66
C GLY A 186 5.74 -33.83 -2.13
N VAL A 187 5.03 -32.73 -2.40
CA VAL A 187 4.83 -32.17 -3.74
C VAL A 187 5.11 -30.67 -3.72
N ALA A 188 5.87 -30.21 -4.72
CA ALA A 188 6.04 -28.79 -5.04
C ALA A 188 5.43 -28.49 -6.41
N VAL A 189 4.76 -27.34 -6.54
CA VAL A 189 4.10 -26.92 -7.79
C VAL A 189 4.58 -25.54 -8.23
N GLY A 190 4.52 -25.26 -9.53
CA GLY A 190 5.14 -24.07 -10.09
C GLY A 190 4.68 -23.63 -11.47
N SER A 191 5.46 -22.76 -12.08
CA SER A 191 5.23 -22.19 -13.41
C SER A 191 5.10 -23.27 -14.49
N GLU A 192 4.34 -22.98 -15.54
CA GLU A 192 4.17 -23.86 -16.71
C GLU A 192 3.73 -25.30 -16.36
N GLY A 193 2.79 -25.45 -15.42
CA GLY A 193 2.26 -26.74 -15.01
C GLY A 193 3.25 -27.65 -14.29
N THR A 194 4.33 -27.10 -13.72
CA THR A 194 5.38 -27.88 -13.04
C THR A 194 4.83 -28.56 -11.79
N ILE A 195 5.09 -29.86 -11.67
CA ILE A 195 4.88 -30.65 -10.45
C ILE A 195 6.15 -31.46 -10.19
N LEU A 196 6.73 -31.26 -9.01
CA LEU A 196 7.81 -32.09 -8.47
C LEU A 196 7.28 -32.92 -7.31
N ARG A 197 7.65 -34.21 -7.27
CA ARG A 197 7.30 -35.13 -6.19
C ARG A 197 8.56 -35.73 -5.58
N THR A 198 8.56 -35.86 -4.26
CA THR A 198 9.52 -36.65 -3.49
C THR A 198 8.80 -37.73 -2.70
N ASP A 199 9.43 -38.90 -2.54
CA ASP A 199 9.06 -39.95 -1.59
C ASP A 199 10.22 -40.33 -0.63
N ASP A 200 11.30 -39.52 -0.63
CA ASP A 200 12.53 -39.75 0.14
C ASP A 200 13.04 -38.48 0.87
N ALA A 201 12.11 -37.61 1.29
CA ALA A 201 12.38 -36.34 2.00
C ALA A 201 13.14 -35.28 1.19
N GLY A 202 13.06 -35.36 -0.14
CA GLY A 202 13.72 -34.46 -1.07
C GLY A 202 15.19 -34.80 -1.33
N THR A 203 15.58 -36.05 -1.04
CA THR A 203 16.85 -36.59 -1.52
C THR A 203 16.82 -36.68 -3.05
N THR A 204 15.67 -37.05 -3.62
CA THR A 204 15.37 -36.95 -5.04
C THR A 204 14.02 -36.27 -5.26
N TRP A 205 13.96 -35.41 -6.29
CA TRP A 205 12.74 -34.76 -6.77
C TRP A 205 12.46 -35.23 -8.19
N LYS A 206 11.29 -35.84 -8.41
CA LYS A 206 10.86 -36.35 -9.72
C LYS A 206 9.84 -35.41 -10.34
N ILE A 207 10.03 -35.07 -11.62
CA ILE A 207 9.05 -34.33 -12.39
C ILE A 207 7.87 -35.26 -12.71
N VAL A 208 6.65 -34.81 -12.42
CA VAL A 208 5.40 -35.53 -12.72
C VAL A 208 4.59 -34.73 -13.74
N HIS A 209 3.98 -35.42 -14.70
CA HIS A 209 3.12 -34.77 -15.69
C HIS A 209 1.80 -34.29 -15.05
N SER A 210 1.56 -32.99 -15.12
CA SER A 210 0.34 -32.35 -14.59
C SER A 210 -0.86 -32.40 -15.55
N GLY A 211 -0.61 -32.61 -16.85
CA GLY A 211 -1.64 -32.54 -17.90
C GLY A 211 -2.05 -31.11 -18.28
N THR A 212 -1.33 -30.08 -17.82
CA THR A 212 -1.60 -28.68 -18.15
C THR A 212 -0.30 -27.89 -18.30
N THR A 213 -0.36 -26.74 -18.95
CA THR A 213 0.73 -25.74 -19.00
C THR A 213 0.39 -24.48 -18.19
N GLU A 214 -0.79 -24.42 -17.58
CA GLU A 214 -1.19 -23.33 -16.70
C GLU A 214 -0.30 -23.29 -15.44
N THR A 215 -0.03 -22.10 -14.93
CA THR A 215 0.83 -21.94 -13.75
C THR A 215 0.09 -22.40 -12.51
N LEU A 216 0.71 -23.29 -11.73
CA LEU A 216 0.16 -23.78 -10.47
C LEU A 216 0.68 -22.93 -9.31
N GLN A 217 -0.24 -22.34 -8.55
CA GLN A 217 0.04 -21.34 -7.51
C GLN A 217 -0.08 -21.92 -6.10
N GLY A 218 -0.97 -22.90 -5.89
CA GLY A 218 -1.22 -23.50 -4.58
C GLY A 218 -1.23 -25.02 -4.64
N VAL A 219 -0.78 -25.66 -3.55
CA VAL A 219 -0.90 -27.11 -3.36
C VAL A 219 -1.28 -27.42 -1.91
N ALA A 220 -2.21 -28.35 -1.72
CA ALA A 220 -2.65 -28.80 -0.40
C ALA A 220 -2.97 -30.30 -0.40
N ILE A 221 -3.11 -30.85 0.81
CA ILE A 221 -3.30 -32.27 1.06
C ILE A 221 -4.58 -32.44 1.87
N SER A 222 -5.49 -33.29 1.41
CA SER A 222 -6.70 -33.65 2.18
C SER A 222 -6.55 -34.99 2.90
N THR A 223 -5.75 -35.91 2.35
CA THR A 223 -5.29 -37.14 3.01
C THR A 223 -3.88 -37.48 2.54
N PRO A 224 -3.12 -38.37 3.22
CA PRO A 224 -1.77 -38.70 2.80
C PRO A 224 -1.62 -39.20 1.34
N SER A 225 -2.69 -39.67 0.71
CA SER A 225 -2.72 -40.06 -0.71
C SER A 225 -3.40 -39.05 -1.63
N LYS A 226 -4.10 -38.04 -1.10
CA LYS A 226 -4.87 -37.07 -1.90
C LYS A 226 -4.24 -35.69 -1.88
N PHE A 227 -3.70 -35.29 -3.02
CA PHE A 227 -3.11 -33.97 -3.25
C PHE A 227 -3.98 -33.15 -4.19
N TRP A 228 -3.99 -31.84 -3.98
CA TRP A 228 -4.73 -30.87 -4.78
C TRP A 228 -3.81 -29.75 -5.19
N ALA A 229 -3.86 -29.35 -6.47
CA ALA A 229 -3.11 -28.21 -6.99
C ALA A 229 -4.06 -27.25 -7.69
N VAL A 230 -3.87 -25.95 -7.48
CA VAL A 230 -4.69 -24.89 -8.06
C VAL A 230 -3.82 -23.88 -8.79
N GLY A 231 -4.37 -23.19 -9.78
CA GLY A 231 -3.59 -22.29 -10.61
C GLY A 231 -4.38 -21.37 -11.52
N THR A 232 -3.69 -20.84 -12.52
CA THR A 232 -4.23 -19.86 -13.47
C THR A 232 -5.39 -20.42 -14.28
N LYS A 233 -6.27 -19.52 -14.75
CA LYS A 233 -7.46 -19.86 -15.55
C LYS A 233 -8.38 -20.90 -14.89
N GLY A 234 -8.54 -20.79 -13.57
CA GLY A 234 -9.37 -21.69 -12.77
C GLY A 234 -8.94 -23.14 -12.74
N THR A 235 -7.65 -23.41 -12.96
CA THR A 235 -7.11 -24.77 -12.96
C THR A 235 -7.22 -25.38 -11.56
N ILE A 236 -7.85 -26.56 -11.48
CA ILE A 236 -7.85 -27.42 -10.30
C ILE A 236 -7.41 -28.81 -10.75
N LEU A 237 -6.37 -29.37 -10.13
CA LEU A 237 -5.88 -30.72 -10.36
C LEU A 237 -5.99 -31.52 -9.06
N ALA A 238 -6.30 -32.80 -9.18
CA ALA A 238 -6.35 -33.74 -8.07
C ALA A 238 -5.49 -34.97 -8.37
N SER A 239 -4.77 -35.44 -7.35
CA SER A 239 -4.09 -36.72 -7.34
C SER A 239 -4.70 -37.59 -6.24
N GLN A 240 -4.87 -38.89 -6.50
CA GLN A 240 -5.42 -39.87 -5.56
C GLN A 240 -4.36 -40.87 -5.06
N ASP A 241 -3.14 -40.79 -5.58
CA ASP A 241 -2.05 -41.76 -5.43
C ASP A 241 -0.76 -41.11 -4.87
N GLY A 242 -0.91 -40.04 -4.08
CA GLY A 242 0.22 -39.37 -3.44
C GLY A 242 1.05 -38.52 -4.40
N GLY A 243 0.43 -37.97 -5.43
CA GLY A 243 1.06 -37.09 -6.41
C GLY A 243 1.71 -37.80 -7.60
N GLU A 244 1.49 -39.11 -7.78
CA GLU A 244 2.06 -39.87 -8.90
C GLU A 244 1.33 -39.59 -10.21
N THR A 245 0.00 -39.46 -10.17
CA THR A 245 -0.82 -39.06 -11.31
C THR A 245 -1.78 -37.93 -10.94
N TRP A 246 -2.10 -37.09 -11.94
CA TRP A 246 -2.92 -35.90 -11.76
C TRP A 246 -4.05 -35.84 -12.77
N GLN A 247 -5.24 -35.48 -12.30
CA GLN A 247 -6.44 -35.33 -13.12
C GLN A 247 -7.07 -33.96 -12.90
N ARG A 248 -7.41 -33.29 -13.99
CA ARG A 248 -8.10 -31.99 -13.94
C ARG A 248 -9.53 -32.15 -13.44
N GLN A 249 -9.91 -31.29 -12.50
CA GLN A 249 -11.28 -31.15 -12.01
C GLN A 249 -11.94 -29.95 -12.68
N LEU A 250 -13.23 -30.08 -13.02
CA LEU A 250 -14.00 -29.00 -13.62
C LEU A 250 -14.44 -28.02 -12.52
N SER A 251 -14.02 -26.76 -12.65
CA SER A 251 -14.39 -25.67 -11.75
C SER A 251 -15.45 -24.73 -12.35
N ASN A 252 -15.51 -24.61 -13.69
CA ASN A 252 -16.29 -23.63 -14.44
C ASN A 252 -16.01 -22.16 -14.06
N ILE A 253 -14.87 -21.89 -13.41
CA ILE A 253 -14.45 -20.54 -12.99
C ILE A 253 -13.25 -20.11 -13.85
N PRO A 254 -13.26 -18.92 -14.48
CA PRO A 254 -12.14 -18.45 -15.28
C PRO A 254 -11.04 -17.74 -14.45
N GLN A 255 -11.34 -17.29 -13.24
CA GLN A 255 -10.39 -16.56 -12.38
C GLN A 255 -9.18 -17.42 -11.97
N ASP A 256 -8.05 -16.75 -11.74
CA ASP A 256 -6.84 -17.40 -11.23
C ASP A 256 -7.05 -17.83 -9.77
N MET A 257 -6.77 -19.10 -9.47
CA MET A 257 -6.82 -19.65 -8.12
C MET A 257 -5.43 -19.61 -7.50
N LEU A 258 -5.29 -18.96 -6.34
CA LEU A 258 -3.98 -18.60 -5.78
C LEU A 258 -3.60 -19.43 -4.55
N ALA A 259 -4.58 -19.77 -3.70
CA ALA A 259 -4.34 -20.57 -2.51
C ALA A 259 -5.43 -21.62 -2.29
N ILE A 260 -5.02 -22.74 -1.69
CA ILE A 260 -5.89 -23.84 -1.33
C ILE A 260 -5.49 -24.36 0.05
N SER A 261 -6.48 -24.71 0.86
CA SER A 261 -6.27 -25.34 2.16
C SER A 261 -7.37 -26.36 2.43
N PHE A 262 -7.01 -27.43 3.15
CA PHE A 262 -7.96 -28.39 3.70
C PHE A 262 -7.94 -28.34 5.23
N LEU A 263 -9.12 -28.46 5.82
CA LEU A 263 -9.28 -28.68 7.27
C LEU A 263 -9.06 -30.15 7.60
N ASP A 264 -9.67 -31.01 6.78
CA ASP A 264 -9.70 -32.46 6.92
C ASP A 264 -9.89 -33.12 5.54
N SER A 265 -10.22 -34.41 5.52
CA SER A 265 -10.37 -35.17 4.29
C SER A 265 -11.60 -34.80 3.46
N GLN A 266 -12.54 -34.02 4.01
CA GLN A 266 -13.82 -33.65 3.41
C GLN A 266 -13.92 -32.14 3.18
N ASN A 267 -13.44 -31.33 4.11
CA ASN A 267 -13.63 -29.89 4.12
C ASN A 267 -12.41 -29.14 3.61
N GLY A 268 -12.58 -28.32 2.59
CA GLY A 268 -11.50 -27.50 2.02
C GLY A 268 -12.01 -26.24 1.33
N ALA A 269 -11.09 -25.32 1.06
CA ALA A 269 -11.39 -24.05 0.44
C ALA A 269 -10.28 -23.60 -0.52
N ILE A 270 -10.67 -22.90 -1.58
CA ILE A 270 -9.79 -22.26 -2.56
C ILE A 270 -10.16 -20.78 -2.63
N VAL A 271 -9.15 -19.92 -2.71
CA VAL A 271 -9.32 -18.48 -2.93
C VAL A 271 -8.45 -17.99 -4.09
N GLY A 272 -8.85 -16.89 -4.72
CA GLY A 272 -8.13 -16.35 -5.87
C GLY A 272 -8.50 -14.93 -6.29
N ALA A 273 -8.25 -14.64 -7.57
CA ALA A 273 -8.51 -13.36 -8.19
C ALA A 273 -9.99 -12.95 -8.11
N GLU A 274 -10.24 -11.64 -8.07
CA GLU A 274 -11.61 -11.06 -8.01
C GLU A 274 -12.46 -11.58 -6.83
N GLY A 275 -11.80 -11.96 -5.72
CA GLY A 275 -12.45 -12.50 -4.53
C GLY A 275 -12.97 -13.94 -4.68
N ALA A 276 -12.69 -14.60 -5.82
CA ALA A 276 -13.21 -15.92 -6.11
C ALA A 276 -12.92 -16.90 -4.96
N THR A 277 -13.99 -17.53 -4.45
CA THR A 277 -13.94 -18.43 -3.30
C THR A 277 -14.73 -19.69 -3.64
N LEU A 278 -14.07 -20.85 -3.52
CA LEU A 278 -14.70 -22.17 -3.64
C LEU A 278 -14.59 -22.92 -2.33
N LEU A 279 -15.67 -23.61 -1.93
CA LEU A 279 -15.68 -24.54 -0.82
C LEU A 279 -15.96 -25.96 -1.29
N THR A 280 -15.43 -26.93 -0.58
CA THR A 280 -15.81 -28.34 -0.71
C THR A 280 -16.10 -28.92 0.67
N HIS A 281 -17.10 -29.80 0.73
CA HIS A 281 -17.49 -30.56 1.92
C HIS A 281 -17.46 -32.07 1.67
N ASN A 282 -16.95 -32.51 0.50
CA ASN A 282 -16.87 -33.90 0.08
C ASN A 282 -15.48 -34.26 -0.46
N GLY A 283 -14.45 -33.59 0.06
CA GLY A 283 -13.05 -33.92 -0.23
C GLY A 283 -12.63 -33.53 -1.63
N GLY A 284 -13.28 -32.54 -2.23
CA GLY A 284 -13.01 -32.00 -3.56
C GLY A 284 -13.72 -32.70 -4.72
N GLU A 285 -14.62 -33.66 -4.45
CA GLU A 285 -15.48 -34.25 -5.50
C GLU A 285 -16.40 -33.19 -6.12
N LYS A 286 -16.81 -32.18 -5.34
CA LYS A 286 -17.54 -31.00 -5.81
C LYS A 286 -16.98 -29.75 -5.16
N TRP A 287 -16.88 -28.68 -5.94
CA TRP A 287 -16.55 -27.33 -5.49
C TRP A 287 -17.73 -26.41 -5.70
N GLU A 288 -18.10 -25.69 -4.65
CA GLU A 288 -19.23 -24.77 -4.64
C GLU A 288 -18.73 -23.33 -4.46
N MET A 289 -19.16 -22.46 -5.36
CA MET A 289 -18.81 -21.04 -5.30
C MET A 289 -19.53 -20.40 -4.11
N GLN A 290 -18.77 -19.67 -3.31
CA GLN A 290 -19.31 -18.76 -2.31
C GLN A 290 -19.32 -17.34 -2.84
N SER A 291 -20.34 -16.57 -2.44
CA SER A 291 -20.35 -15.13 -2.73
C SER A 291 -19.07 -14.52 -2.17
N PRO A 292 -18.26 -13.85 -3.01
CA PRO A 292 -16.99 -13.31 -2.58
C PRO A 292 -17.23 -12.22 -1.52
N PRO A 293 -16.36 -12.09 -0.51
CA PRO A 293 -16.46 -11.02 0.48
C PRO A 293 -16.45 -9.64 -0.19
N GLU A 294 -15.54 -9.48 -1.16
CA GLU A 294 -15.31 -8.27 -1.95
C GLU A 294 -14.66 -8.68 -3.30
N THR A 295 -14.41 -7.73 -4.20
CA THR A 295 -13.82 -8.00 -5.53
C THR A 295 -12.29 -7.97 -5.55
N GLN A 296 -11.62 -7.77 -4.42
CA GLN A 296 -10.17 -7.78 -4.32
C GLN A 296 -9.61 -9.21 -4.44
N THR A 297 -8.42 -9.33 -5.02
CA THR A 297 -7.72 -10.62 -5.12
C THR A 297 -7.32 -11.12 -3.74
N LEU A 298 -7.65 -12.39 -3.44
CA LEU A 298 -7.28 -13.08 -2.21
C LEU A 298 -6.09 -14.01 -2.47
N HIS A 299 -4.98 -13.78 -1.77
CA HIS A 299 -3.71 -14.52 -1.95
C HIS A 299 -3.55 -15.69 -0.99
N ALA A 300 -4.21 -15.65 0.17
CA ALA A 300 -4.00 -16.63 1.23
C ALA A 300 -5.31 -17.02 1.90
N ILE A 301 -5.38 -18.29 2.35
CA ILE A 301 -6.46 -18.82 3.17
C ILE A 301 -5.89 -19.68 4.31
N SER A 302 -6.49 -19.57 5.49
CA SER A 302 -6.16 -20.36 6.67
C SER A 302 -7.43 -20.91 7.30
N ILE A 303 -7.56 -22.25 7.33
CA ILE A 303 -8.73 -22.92 7.89
C ILE A 303 -8.39 -23.51 9.26
N LEU A 304 -9.23 -23.20 10.26
CA LEU A 304 -9.12 -23.74 11.61
C LEU A 304 -10.29 -24.65 11.97
N SER A 305 -11.50 -24.31 11.51
CA SER A 305 -12.69 -25.17 11.60
C SER A 305 -13.66 -24.86 10.46
N GLU A 306 -14.71 -25.67 10.31
CA GLU A 306 -15.76 -25.48 9.29
C GLU A 306 -16.43 -24.10 9.39
N LYS A 307 -16.40 -23.48 10.57
CA LYS A 307 -17.01 -22.17 10.85
C LYS A 307 -16.00 -21.05 11.08
N ARG A 308 -14.70 -21.34 10.96
CA ARG A 308 -13.64 -20.37 11.24
C ARG A 308 -12.48 -20.58 10.28
N PHE A 309 -12.48 -19.78 9.23
CA PHE A 309 -11.33 -19.60 8.36
C PHE A 309 -11.16 -18.14 7.98
N TRP A 310 -9.93 -17.78 7.63
CA TRP A 310 -9.56 -16.43 7.26
C TRP A 310 -8.94 -16.39 5.87
N ALA A 311 -9.20 -15.31 5.14
CA ALA A 311 -8.55 -15.03 3.88
C ALA A 311 -7.92 -13.64 3.91
N ALA A 312 -6.79 -13.47 3.22
CA ALA A 312 -6.10 -12.20 3.09
C ALA A 312 -5.61 -11.97 1.66
N GLY A 313 -5.45 -10.70 1.27
CA GLY A 313 -5.17 -10.36 -0.12
C GLY A 313 -4.70 -8.94 -0.41
N GLU A 314 -4.98 -8.49 -1.63
CA GLU A 314 -4.67 -7.15 -2.12
C GLU A 314 -5.27 -6.04 -1.24
N GLY A 315 -4.59 -4.89 -1.15
CA GLY A 315 -5.04 -3.78 -0.30
C GLY A 315 -4.98 -4.08 1.21
N GLY A 316 -4.38 -5.20 1.64
CA GLY A 316 -4.27 -5.56 3.05
C GLY A 316 -5.55 -6.08 3.67
N VAL A 317 -6.53 -6.46 2.85
CA VAL A 317 -7.80 -7.02 3.30
C VAL A 317 -7.57 -8.30 4.09
N ILE A 318 -8.33 -8.45 5.17
CA ILE A 318 -8.43 -9.68 5.95
C ILE A 318 -9.91 -9.91 6.22
N HIS A 319 -10.41 -11.08 5.85
CA HIS A 319 -11.78 -11.51 6.11
C HIS A 319 -11.78 -12.77 6.96
N THR A 320 -12.76 -12.91 7.83
CA THR A 320 -13.08 -14.19 8.50
C THR A 320 -14.42 -14.69 7.98
N PHE A 321 -14.55 -15.99 7.76
CA PHE A 321 -15.82 -16.64 7.50
C PHE A 321 -16.32 -17.29 8.79
N ASP A 322 -17.60 -17.10 9.11
CA ASP A 322 -18.23 -17.61 10.34
C ASP A 322 -19.02 -18.92 10.16
N GLY A 323 -19.00 -19.48 8.94
CA GLY A 323 -19.80 -20.64 8.53
C GLY A 323 -20.96 -20.28 7.61
N GLU A 324 -21.37 -19.01 7.57
CA GLU A 324 -22.49 -18.53 6.74
C GLU A 324 -22.08 -17.37 5.84
N LYS A 325 -21.26 -16.44 6.35
CA LYS A 325 -20.86 -15.24 5.62
C LYS A 325 -19.42 -14.84 5.94
N TRP A 326 -18.89 -14.02 5.05
CA TRP A 326 -17.64 -13.33 5.29
C TRP A 326 -17.84 -12.06 6.10
N ILE A 327 -16.91 -11.80 7.02
CA ILE A 327 -16.87 -10.66 7.93
C ILE A 327 -15.51 -9.97 7.75
N PRO A 328 -15.47 -8.71 7.28
CA PRO A 328 -14.24 -7.94 7.21
C PRO A 328 -13.61 -7.76 8.60
N GLN A 329 -12.31 -7.94 8.71
CA GLN A 329 -11.52 -7.69 9.93
C GLN A 329 -10.84 -6.32 9.86
N VAL A 330 -11.63 -5.30 9.52
CA VAL A 330 -11.17 -3.92 9.36
C VAL A 330 -11.75 -3.03 10.46
N ARG A 331 -11.02 -2.01 10.90
CA ARG A 331 -11.52 -0.96 11.79
C ARG A 331 -11.17 0.42 11.26
N GLY A 332 -12.10 1.34 11.37
CA GLY A 332 -11.93 2.73 10.95
C GLY A 332 -12.66 3.04 9.64
N TRP A 333 -12.29 4.15 9.03
CA TRP A 333 -12.97 4.70 7.86
C TRP A 333 -12.35 4.17 6.58
N HIS A 334 -13.16 3.75 5.62
CA HIS A 334 -12.70 3.12 4.38
C HIS A 334 -13.11 3.88 3.11
N ARG A 335 -13.76 5.04 3.26
CA ARG A 335 -14.15 5.91 2.13
C ARG A 335 -12.94 6.74 1.72
N ASP A 336 -12.75 6.90 0.41
CA ASP A 336 -11.66 7.69 -0.17
C ASP A 336 -11.63 9.11 0.43
N LEU A 337 -10.42 9.57 0.75
CA LEU A 337 -10.14 10.90 1.27
C LEU A 337 -9.34 11.68 0.22
N SER A 338 -9.78 12.90 -0.07
CA SER A 338 -9.25 13.77 -1.13
C SER A 338 -8.45 14.95 -0.59
N ALA A 339 -8.75 15.42 0.63
CA ALA A 339 -8.15 16.63 1.18
C ALA A 339 -7.89 16.55 2.69
N LEU A 340 -6.93 17.37 3.14
CA LEU A 340 -6.53 17.52 4.54
C LEU A 340 -6.44 19.00 4.93
N SER A 341 -6.84 19.28 6.17
CA SER A 341 -6.56 20.55 6.83
C SER A 341 -6.17 20.31 8.28
N PHE A 342 -5.05 20.85 8.73
CA PHE A 342 -4.68 20.88 10.14
C PHE A 342 -4.39 22.32 10.54
N ILE A 343 -4.73 22.65 11.79
CA ILE A 343 -4.40 23.94 12.39
C ILE A 343 -3.17 23.83 13.29
N ASP A 344 -2.98 22.66 13.90
CA ASP A 344 -1.84 22.30 14.74
C ASP A 344 -1.56 20.78 14.69
N SER A 345 -0.62 20.31 15.52
CA SER A 345 -0.17 18.91 15.52
C SER A 345 -1.19 17.89 16.04
N LYS A 346 -2.30 18.37 16.61
CA LYS A 346 -3.35 17.57 17.25
C LYS A 346 -4.68 17.67 16.52
N ARG A 347 -5.06 18.87 16.07
CA ARG A 347 -6.38 19.17 15.53
C ARG A 347 -6.35 19.25 14.01
N GLY A 348 -7.17 18.42 13.36
CA GLY A 348 -7.24 18.35 11.91
C GLY A 348 -8.51 17.71 11.38
N TRP A 349 -8.72 17.87 10.07
CA TRP A 349 -9.87 17.41 9.32
C TRP A 349 -9.43 16.77 8.01
N ALA A 350 -10.19 15.79 7.56
CA ALA A 350 -10.06 15.16 6.25
C ALA A 350 -11.43 15.16 5.56
N ALA A 351 -11.45 15.33 4.24
CA ALA A 351 -12.69 15.28 3.45
C ALA A 351 -12.51 14.42 2.20
N GLY A 352 -13.60 13.83 1.70
CA GLY A 352 -13.55 12.99 0.51
C GLY A 352 -14.90 12.48 0.03
N ALA A 353 -14.93 11.22 -0.39
CA ALA A 353 -16.02 10.61 -1.13
C ALA A 353 -17.33 10.57 -0.33
N LYS A 354 -18.46 10.69 -1.03
CA LYS A 354 -19.81 10.64 -0.44
C LYS A 354 -19.99 11.58 0.75
N GLY A 355 -19.51 12.82 0.60
CA GLY A 355 -19.57 13.86 1.62
C GLY A 355 -18.85 13.53 2.92
N THR A 356 -17.92 12.59 2.93
CA THR A 356 -17.22 12.20 4.16
C THR A 356 -16.38 13.37 4.68
N ILE A 357 -16.59 13.72 5.95
CA ILE A 357 -15.73 14.65 6.70
C ILE A 357 -15.33 13.97 8.00
N LEU A 358 -14.04 13.83 8.23
CA LEU A 358 -13.48 13.28 9.46
C LEU A 358 -12.75 14.37 10.24
N THR A 359 -12.81 14.32 11.57
CA THR A 359 -12.04 15.21 12.46
C THR A 359 -11.21 14.42 13.47
N THR A 360 -10.08 14.99 13.88
CA THR A 360 -9.21 14.46 14.93
C THR A 360 -8.81 15.56 15.90
N GLU A 361 -8.71 15.21 17.19
CA GLU A 361 -8.22 16.11 18.26
C GLU A 361 -6.91 15.61 18.89
N ASN A 362 -6.36 14.51 18.37
CA ASN A 362 -5.21 13.82 18.97
C ASN A 362 -4.12 13.45 17.95
N GLY A 363 -4.04 14.22 16.86
CA GLY A 363 -3.00 14.13 15.83
C GLY A 363 -3.21 12.95 14.90
N GLY A 364 -4.47 12.58 14.68
CA GLY A 364 -4.89 11.47 13.84
C GLY A 364 -4.94 10.12 14.55
N LYS A 365 -4.66 10.00 15.86
CA LYS A 365 -4.76 8.70 16.54
C LYS A 365 -6.19 8.14 16.51
N HIS A 366 -7.18 9.02 16.55
CA HIS A 366 -8.60 8.69 16.33
C HIS A 366 -9.21 9.74 15.41
N TRP A 367 -10.12 9.29 14.55
CA TRP A 367 -10.87 10.11 13.61
C TRP A 367 -12.36 9.88 13.82
N ASN A 368 -13.13 10.96 13.96
CA ASN A 368 -14.57 10.93 14.15
C ASN A 368 -15.26 11.49 12.90
N LEU A 369 -16.32 10.85 12.44
CA LEU A 369 -17.13 11.34 11.33
C LEU A 369 -17.98 12.53 11.76
N GLN A 370 -18.04 13.54 10.89
CA GLN A 370 -18.95 14.68 10.98
C GLN A 370 -20.01 14.56 9.89
N ASP A 371 -21.26 14.89 10.23
CA ASP A 371 -22.36 14.89 9.27
C ASP A 371 -22.29 16.15 8.39
N SER A 372 -21.94 15.96 7.12
CA SER A 372 -21.86 17.01 6.11
C SER A 372 -23.21 17.34 5.48
N LYS A 373 -24.24 16.50 5.70
CA LYS A 373 -25.58 16.58 5.09
C LYS A 373 -25.61 16.45 3.56
N ILE A 374 -24.51 15.98 2.95
CA ILE A 374 -24.39 15.81 1.50
C ILE A 374 -23.75 14.46 1.16
N GLU A 375 -24.05 13.94 -0.03
CA GLU A 375 -23.55 12.64 -0.54
C GLU A 375 -22.64 12.80 -1.76
N THR A 376 -22.27 14.04 -2.11
CA THR A 376 -21.36 14.34 -3.22
C THR A 376 -19.91 14.35 -2.76
N ASP A 377 -18.99 14.04 -3.65
CA ASP A 377 -17.57 14.00 -3.30
C ASP A 377 -17.02 15.38 -2.99
N LEU A 378 -16.32 15.49 -1.86
CA LEU A 378 -15.59 16.68 -1.45
C LEU A 378 -14.14 16.58 -1.93
N GLN A 379 -13.64 17.65 -2.53
CA GLN A 379 -12.31 17.73 -3.16
C GLN A 379 -11.34 18.61 -2.36
N ALA A 380 -11.85 19.56 -1.58
CA ALA A 380 -11.06 20.46 -0.76
C ALA A 380 -11.69 20.66 0.63
N ILE A 381 -10.86 20.83 1.64
CA ILE A 381 -11.25 21.25 2.98
C ILE A 381 -10.18 22.19 3.53
N HIS A 382 -10.60 23.25 4.21
CA HIS A 382 -9.70 24.19 4.86
C HIS A 382 -10.33 24.72 6.15
N PHE A 383 -9.55 24.79 7.21
CA PHE A 383 -9.91 25.41 8.48
C PHE A 383 -8.97 26.56 8.76
N THR A 384 -9.53 27.74 9.00
CA THR A 384 -8.76 28.95 9.31
C THR A 384 -8.44 29.05 10.80
N ASP A 385 -9.29 28.44 11.63
CA ASP A 385 -9.08 28.23 13.08
C ASP A 385 -9.79 26.93 13.53
N ASP A 386 -9.99 26.74 14.83
CA ASP A 386 -10.64 25.54 15.38
C ASP A 386 -12.16 25.52 15.28
N LYS A 387 -12.78 26.59 14.77
CA LYS A 387 -14.22 26.77 14.65
C LYS A 387 -14.66 26.96 13.21
N HIS A 388 -13.92 27.74 12.44
CA HIS A 388 -14.30 28.19 11.11
C HIS A 388 -13.60 27.35 10.04
N GLY A 389 -14.41 26.75 9.16
CA GLY A 389 -13.90 25.93 8.07
C GLY A 389 -14.85 25.86 6.88
N PHE A 390 -14.29 25.47 5.75
CA PHE A 390 -14.97 25.30 4.48
C PHE A 390 -14.63 23.95 3.87
N ALA A 391 -15.60 23.33 3.21
CA ALA A 391 -15.38 22.14 2.38
C ALA A 391 -16.05 22.34 1.02
N ALA A 392 -15.35 21.99 -0.06
CA ALA A 392 -15.82 22.21 -1.42
C ALA A 392 -15.66 20.95 -2.27
N GLY A 393 -16.52 20.76 -3.26
CA GLY A 393 -16.49 19.54 -4.07
C GLY A 393 -17.29 19.61 -5.36
N GLU A 394 -17.74 18.44 -5.80
CA GLU A 394 -18.46 18.27 -7.06
C GLU A 394 -19.82 18.96 -7.05
N ARG A 395 -20.33 19.28 -8.26
CA ARG A 395 -21.63 19.95 -8.47
C ARG A 395 -21.75 21.25 -7.67
N GLY A 396 -20.65 21.99 -7.59
CA GLY A 396 -20.53 23.27 -6.89
C GLY A 396 -20.89 23.25 -5.40
N VAL A 397 -20.84 22.09 -4.75
CA VAL A 397 -21.07 22.00 -3.31
C VAL A 397 -20.00 22.78 -2.57
N LEU A 398 -20.44 23.77 -1.80
CA LEU A 398 -19.63 24.53 -0.86
C LEU A 398 -20.32 24.51 0.51
N LEU A 399 -19.62 23.95 1.49
CA LEU A 399 -20.05 23.87 2.88
C LEU A 399 -19.23 24.84 3.73
N GLN A 400 -19.87 25.37 4.76
CA GLN A 400 -19.23 26.17 5.81
C GLN A 400 -19.58 25.64 7.20
N THR A 401 -18.70 25.89 8.16
CA THR A 401 -18.95 25.66 9.58
C THR A 401 -18.37 26.80 10.40
N ALA A 402 -19.01 27.10 11.54
CA ALA A 402 -18.54 28.07 12.52
C ALA A 402 -18.34 27.44 13.92
N ASN A 403 -18.41 26.10 14.01
CA ASN A 403 -18.34 25.35 15.26
C ASN A 403 -17.47 24.07 15.15
N GLY A 404 -16.43 24.13 14.33
CA GLY A 404 -15.42 23.07 14.21
C GLY A 404 -15.91 21.86 13.38
N GLY A 405 -16.99 22.03 12.63
CA GLY A 405 -17.65 20.97 11.86
C GLY A 405 -18.63 20.12 12.68
N SER A 406 -19.02 20.59 13.88
CA SER A 406 -20.13 19.98 14.63
C SER A 406 -21.44 20.12 13.84
N GLU A 407 -21.59 21.23 13.12
CA GLU A 407 -22.63 21.42 12.12
C GLU A 407 -22.02 22.01 10.85
N TRP A 408 -22.44 21.46 9.71
CA TRP A 408 -22.14 21.97 8.37
C TRP A 408 -23.39 22.56 7.72
N GLU A 409 -23.20 23.67 7.02
CA GLU A 409 -24.23 24.38 6.27
C GLU A 409 -23.81 24.51 4.80
N LYS A 410 -24.71 24.17 3.87
CA LYS A 410 -24.47 24.36 2.44
C LYS A 410 -24.74 25.80 2.04
N ILE A 411 -23.74 26.47 1.47
CA ILE A 411 -23.90 27.74 0.78
C ILE A 411 -24.70 27.49 -0.51
N SER A 412 -25.90 28.05 -0.58
CA SER A 412 -26.85 27.79 -1.67
C SER A 412 -26.66 28.76 -2.84
N ASN A 413 -27.06 28.33 -4.04
CA ASN A 413 -27.00 29.13 -5.28
C ASN A 413 -25.60 29.67 -5.62
N PHE A 414 -24.55 28.89 -5.34
CA PHE A 414 -23.17 29.30 -5.57
C PHE A 414 -22.71 29.08 -7.02
N THR A 415 -22.58 27.83 -7.44
CA THR A 415 -22.23 27.43 -8.81
C THR A 415 -22.66 25.98 -9.05
N GLU A 416 -22.66 25.54 -10.30
CA GLU A 416 -22.82 24.13 -10.69
C GLU A 416 -21.48 23.50 -11.09
N ALA A 417 -20.44 24.31 -11.28
CA ALA A 417 -19.11 23.83 -11.65
C ALA A 417 -18.47 23.03 -10.50
N ASN A 418 -17.74 21.97 -10.84
CA ASN A 418 -16.96 21.23 -9.84
C ASN A 418 -15.89 22.13 -9.23
N LEU A 419 -15.73 22.10 -7.91
CA LEU A 419 -14.69 22.82 -7.18
C LEU A 419 -13.57 21.85 -6.80
N TYR A 420 -12.32 22.28 -6.94
CA TYR A 420 -11.14 21.42 -6.78
C TYR A 420 -10.14 21.95 -5.75
N GLY A 421 -9.80 23.24 -5.82
CA GLY A 421 -8.77 23.85 -4.99
C GLY A 421 -9.33 24.91 -4.04
N MET A 422 -8.67 25.09 -2.90
CA MET A 422 -9.03 26.09 -1.90
C MET A 422 -7.77 26.65 -1.23
N ALA A 423 -7.72 27.97 -1.05
CA ALA A 423 -6.65 28.64 -0.31
C ALA A 423 -7.21 29.79 0.53
N PHE A 424 -6.77 29.91 1.77
CA PHE A 424 -7.05 31.04 2.64
C PHE A 424 -5.73 31.62 3.15
N VAL A 425 -5.62 32.94 3.15
CA VAL A 425 -4.43 33.67 3.66
C VAL A 425 -4.74 34.28 5.03
N THR A 426 -6.01 34.60 5.28
CA THR A 426 -6.53 35.09 6.55
C THR A 426 -7.87 34.41 6.85
N THR A 427 -8.46 34.67 8.02
CA THR A 427 -9.80 34.17 8.36
C THR A 427 -10.92 34.78 7.51
N SER A 428 -10.65 35.90 6.83
CA SER A 428 -11.62 36.61 5.98
C SER A 428 -11.37 36.47 4.48
N GLU A 429 -10.11 36.27 4.06
CA GLU A 429 -9.72 36.27 2.64
C GLU A 429 -9.38 34.85 2.15
N GLY A 430 -10.13 34.38 1.16
CA GLY A 430 -9.97 33.05 0.59
C GLY A 430 -10.38 32.94 -0.88
N TRP A 431 -9.88 31.90 -1.54
CA TRP A 431 -10.11 31.63 -2.96
C TRP A 431 -10.46 30.17 -3.20
N LEU A 432 -11.29 29.93 -4.22
CA LEU A 432 -11.66 28.61 -4.73
C LEU A 432 -11.35 28.51 -6.22
N THR A 433 -10.94 27.33 -6.67
CA THR A 433 -10.80 27.00 -8.10
C THR A 433 -11.66 25.82 -8.49
N GLY A 434 -12.03 25.74 -9.77
CA GLY A 434 -12.89 24.68 -10.26
C GLY A 434 -12.79 24.41 -11.76
N ALA A 435 -13.79 23.68 -12.27
CA ALA A 435 -13.98 23.42 -13.69
C ALA A 435 -14.16 24.72 -14.49
N ASP A 436 -13.94 24.64 -15.81
CA ASP A 436 -14.16 25.75 -16.75
C ASP A 436 -13.44 27.06 -16.40
N GLY A 437 -12.24 26.95 -15.79
CA GLY A 437 -11.45 28.11 -15.38
C GLY A 437 -12.05 28.90 -14.21
N ALA A 438 -12.97 28.32 -13.45
CA ALA A 438 -13.62 29.01 -12.34
C ALA A 438 -12.62 29.41 -11.26
N ILE A 439 -12.66 30.69 -10.88
CA ILE A 439 -11.98 31.25 -9.70
C ILE A 439 -13.01 32.09 -8.93
N TRP A 440 -13.11 31.87 -7.64
CA TRP A 440 -13.97 32.64 -6.74
C TRP A 440 -13.15 33.17 -5.58
N GLN A 441 -13.49 34.37 -5.10
CA GLN A 441 -12.85 35.02 -3.96
C GLN A 441 -13.89 35.41 -2.92
N THR A 442 -13.55 35.23 -1.65
CA THR A 442 -14.24 35.86 -0.51
C THR A 442 -13.28 36.81 0.20
N ALA A 443 -13.84 37.89 0.75
CA ALA A 443 -13.13 38.86 1.59
C ALA A 443 -13.85 39.10 2.94
N ASP A 444 -14.89 38.31 3.23
CA ASP A 444 -15.80 38.49 4.36
C ASP A 444 -16.10 37.16 5.08
N SER A 445 -15.11 36.26 5.11
CA SER A 445 -15.21 34.95 5.75
C SER A 445 -16.30 34.07 5.13
N GLY A 446 -16.39 34.05 3.81
CA GLY A 446 -17.28 33.17 3.05
C GLY A 446 -18.75 33.62 3.02
N LYS A 447 -19.09 34.80 3.57
CA LYS A 447 -20.47 35.33 3.51
C LYS A 447 -20.85 35.70 2.08
N THR A 448 -19.90 36.25 1.32
CA THR A 448 -20.05 36.50 -0.11
C THR A 448 -18.86 35.95 -0.89
N TRP A 449 -19.15 35.51 -2.11
CA TRP A 449 -18.15 35.00 -3.04
C TRP A 449 -18.31 35.71 -4.39
N LYS A 450 -17.22 36.29 -4.87
CA LYS A 450 -17.16 37.00 -6.15
C LYS A 450 -16.37 36.17 -7.16
N GLN A 451 -16.95 35.92 -8.33
CA GLN A 451 -16.24 35.26 -9.43
C GLN A 451 -15.17 36.18 -10.01
N GLN A 452 -13.97 35.66 -10.24
CA GLN A 452 -12.86 36.34 -10.88
C GLN A 452 -12.70 35.89 -12.33
N THR A 453 -12.16 36.74 -13.19
CA THR A 453 -11.91 36.41 -14.60
C THR A 453 -10.51 35.78 -14.75
N SER A 454 -10.47 34.48 -15.02
CA SER A 454 -9.22 33.72 -15.18
C SER A 454 -8.62 33.76 -16.60
N ASN A 455 -9.40 34.19 -17.59
CA ASN A 455 -9.05 34.18 -19.01
C ASN A 455 -8.70 32.79 -19.59
N THR A 456 -9.19 31.71 -18.97
CA THR A 456 -9.05 30.34 -19.46
C THR A 456 -10.33 29.55 -19.29
N ARG A 457 -10.47 28.46 -20.05
CA ARG A 457 -11.51 27.43 -19.85
C ARG A 457 -10.93 26.13 -19.30
N SER A 458 -9.61 26.01 -19.15
CA SER A 458 -9.00 24.84 -18.53
C SER A 458 -9.47 24.71 -17.07
N ALA A 459 -9.79 23.50 -16.63
CA ALA A 459 -10.11 23.28 -15.23
C ALA A 459 -8.89 23.57 -14.35
N LEU A 460 -9.09 24.32 -13.27
CA LEU A 460 -8.05 24.73 -12.33
C LEU A 460 -8.10 23.83 -11.10
N LYS A 461 -7.11 22.92 -10.99
CA LYS A 461 -7.08 21.85 -10.01
C LYS A 461 -6.60 22.29 -8.63
N ALA A 462 -5.74 23.29 -8.56
CA ALA A 462 -5.21 23.80 -7.30
C ALA A 462 -4.94 25.30 -7.35
N ILE A 463 -4.95 25.91 -6.17
CA ILE A 463 -4.63 27.31 -5.95
C ILE A 463 -3.82 27.47 -4.67
N TYR A 464 -2.90 28.42 -4.68
CA TYR A 464 -2.07 28.75 -3.53
C TYR A 464 -1.78 30.25 -3.51
N PHE A 465 -1.90 30.88 -2.34
CA PHE A 465 -1.49 32.26 -2.12
C PHE A 465 -0.42 32.31 -1.04
N VAL A 466 0.68 33.01 -1.32
CA VAL A 466 1.78 33.24 -0.37
C VAL A 466 1.53 34.51 0.45
N THR A 467 0.86 35.49 -0.15
CA THR A 467 0.35 36.69 0.51
C THR A 467 -1.04 36.99 -0.05
N LYS A 468 -1.78 37.92 0.55
CA LYS A 468 -3.13 38.27 0.07
C LYS A 468 -3.16 38.80 -1.37
N ASN A 469 -2.03 39.27 -1.88
CA ASN A 469 -1.91 39.85 -3.22
C ASN A 469 -1.22 38.90 -4.21
N ARG A 470 -0.36 37.99 -3.75
CA ARG A 470 0.45 37.12 -4.62
C ARG A 470 -0.03 35.66 -4.53
N GLY A 471 -0.47 35.11 -5.66
CA GLY A 471 -0.96 33.74 -5.74
C GLY A 471 -0.85 33.11 -7.12
N TRP A 472 -1.03 31.79 -7.16
CA TRP A 472 -0.97 30.96 -8.36
C TRP A 472 -2.12 29.96 -8.40
N ALA A 473 -2.69 29.75 -9.57
CA ALA A 473 -3.64 28.68 -9.87
C ALA A 473 -3.09 27.79 -10.98
N VAL A 474 -3.20 26.48 -10.83
CA VAL A 474 -2.68 25.50 -11.79
C VAL A 474 -3.76 24.50 -12.19
N GLY A 475 -3.64 23.91 -13.39
CA GLY A 475 -4.65 22.97 -13.85
C GLY A 475 -4.33 22.24 -15.14
N ASP A 476 -5.40 21.89 -15.85
CA ASP A 476 -5.34 21.04 -17.04
C ASP A 476 -4.54 21.68 -18.17
N ALA A 477 -4.01 20.83 -19.06
CA ALA A 477 -3.22 21.24 -20.23
C ALA A 477 -2.02 22.14 -19.89
N GLY A 478 -1.34 21.88 -18.77
CA GLY A 478 -0.17 22.64 -18.33
C GLY A 478 -0.47 24.09 -17.93
N THR A 479 -1.72 24.42 -17.59
CA THR A 479 -2.13 25.80 -17.29
C THR A 479 -1.54 26.28 -15.96
N ILE A 480 -0.83 27.41 -15.97
CA ILE A 480 -0.38 28.15 -14.79
C ILE A 480 -0.87 29.59 -14.93
N LEU A 481 -1.59 30.09 -13.91
CA LEU A 481 -2.02 31.48 -13.78
C LEU A 481 -1.38 32.07 -12.53
N ALA A 482 -0.94 33.33 -12.59
CA ALA A 482 -0.39 34.07 -11.47
C ALA A 482 -1.08 35.42 -11.32
N THR A 483 -1.22 35.88 -10.08
CA THR A 483 -1.76 37.19 -9.72
C THR A 483 -0.82 37.93 -8.77
N THR A 484 -0.81 39.26 -8.86
CA THR A 484 -0.10 40.18 -7.95
C THR A 484 -1.02 41.19 -7.26
N ASP A 485 -2.34 41.08 -7.48
CA ASP A 485 -3.37 41.99 -7.01
C ASP A 485 -4.52 41.26 -6.29
N GLY A 486 -4.29 40.03 -5.82
CA GLY A 486 -5.31 39.25 -5.10
C GLY A 486 -6.36 38.60 -6.00
N GLY A 487 -6.06 38.49 -7.30
CA GLY A 487 -6.89 37.86 -8.32
C GLY A 487 -7.87 38.83 -9.00
N GLU A 488 -7.68 40.14 -8.85
CA GLU A 488 -8.35 41.10 -9.73
C GLU A 488 -7.92 40.87 -11.18
N THR A 489 -6.64 40.55 -11.40
CA THR A 489 -6.11 40.08 -12.67
C THR A 489 -5.29 38.80 -12.53
N TRP A 490 -5.40 37.94 -13.55
CA TRP A 490 -4.66 36.69 -13.67
C TRP A 490 -3.88 36.66 -14.98
N THR A 491 -2.59 36.37 -14.88
CA THR A 491 -1.65 36.32 -16.01
C THR A 491 -1.15 34.90 -16.22
N ARG A 492 -1.11 34.44 -17.48
CA ARG A 492 -0.61 33.09 -17.80
C ARG A 492 0.92 33.04 -17.71
N GLN A 493 1.43 31.98 -17.09
CA GLN A 493 2.87 31.65 -17.09
C GLN A 493 3.11 30.40 -17.94
N GLU A 494 4.26 30.32 -18.61
CA GLU A 494 4.62 29.16 -19.43
C GLU A 494 5.14 28.03 -18.55
N SER A 495 4.50 26.85 -18.65
CA SER A 495 4.88 25.65 -17.91
C SER A 495 5.88 24.76 -18.65
N GLY A 496 6.01 24.92 -19.96
CA GLY A 496 6.83 24.06 -20.82
C GLY A 496 6.27 22.64 -21.03
N THR A 497 5.01 22.38 -20.68
CA THR A 497 4.38 21.06 -20.77
C THR A 497 2.89 21.16 -21.08
N SER A 498 2.30 20.06 -21.54
CA SER A 498 0.84 19.89 -21.71
C SER A 498 0.22 18.93 -20.70
N TYR A 499 1.02 18.33 -19.80
CA TYR A 499 0.49 17.45 -18.75
C TYR A 499 -0.36 18.24 -17.75
N ASN A 500 -1.35 17.60 -17.14
CA ASN A 500 -2.18 18.27 -16.14
C ASN A 500 -1.37 18.53 -14.87
N LEU A 501 -1.51 19.75 -14.35
CA LEU A 501 -0.88 20.19 -13.11
C LEU A 501 -1.92 20.07 -11.99
N LEU A 502 -1.61 19.28 -10.97
CA LEU A 502 -2.59 18.84 -9.98
C LEU A 502 -2.43 19.56 -8.63
N SER A 503 -1.24 20.08 -8.33
CA SER A 503 -0.96 20.74 -7.06
C SER A 503 0.13 21.80 -7.19
N VAL A 504 0.02 22.88 -6.44
CA VAL A 504 1.00 23.97 -6.37
C VAL A 504 1.21 24.39 -4.91
N HIS A 505 2.45 24.66 -4.54
CA HIS A 505 2.79 25.21 -3.22
C HIS A 505 4.10 25.98 -3.27
N PHE A 506 4.17 27.11 -2.58
CA PHE A 506 5.36 27.96 -2.53
C PHE A 506 5.97 27.98 -1.13
N ALA A 507 7.30 28.15 -1.05
CA ALA A 507 8.01 28.41 0.20
C ALA A 507 8.02 29.90 0.56
N ASN A 508 8.05 30.74 -0.47
CA ASN A 508 8.09 32.20 -0.42
C ASN A 508 7.64 32.78 -1.77
N GLU A 509 7.67 34.09 -1.96
CA GLU A 509 7.18 34.72 -3.20
C GLU A 509 7.96 34.34 -4.47
N LYS A 510 9.14 33.72 -4.34
CA LYS A 510 10.02 33.35 -5.45
C LYS A 510 10.11 31.85 -5.67
N GLU A 511 10.24 31.07 -4.60
CA GLU A 511 10.50 29.64 -4.69
C GLU A 511 9.22 28.82 -4.53
N GLY A 512 8.89 28.03 -5.55
CA GLY A 512 7.68 27.21 -5.56
C GLY A 512 7.80 25.94 -6.38
N TRP A 513 6.90 24.99 -6.11
CA TRP A 513 6.84 23.70 -6.77
C TRP A 513 5.42 23.39 -7.23
N ILE A 514 5.35 22.68 -8.35
CA ILE A 514 4.12 22.11 -8.91
C ILE A 514 4.33 20.61 -9.10
N ALA A 515 3.31 19.83 -8.78
CA ALA A 515 3.24 18.40 -9.09
C ALA A 515 2.09 18.11 -10.05
N GLY A 516 2.25 17.09 -10.89
CA GLY A 516 1.24 16.74 -11.89
C GLY A 516 1.31 15.29 -12.37
N GLU A 517 0.77 15.07 -13.56
CA GLU A 517 0.71 13.76 -14.17
C GLU A 517 2.08 13.21 -14.59
N ASN A 518 2.17 11.88 -14.77
CA ASN A 518 3.37 11.19 -15.26
C ASN A 518 4.65 11.50 -14.45
N GLY A 519 4.51 11.63 -13.13
CA GLY A 519 5.62 11.94 -12.23
C GLY A 519 6.18 13.36 -12.34
N LEU A 520 5.51 14.26 -13.06
CA LEU A 520 5.99 15.62 -13.30
C LEU A 520 6.11 16.41 -12.00
N ILE A 521 7.29 17.01 -11.82
CA ILE A 521 7.54 18.06 -10.83
C ILE A 521 8.17 19.26 -11.55
N LEU A 522 7.59 20.45 -11.37
CA LEU A 522 8.19 21.71 -11.79
C LEU A 522 8.64 22.49 -10.56
N LYS A 523 9.74 23.23 -10.70
CA LYS A 523 10.25 24.19 -9.69
C LYS A 523 10.46 25.54 -10.34
N THR A 524 10.07 26.61 -9.64
CA THR A 524 10.46 27.98 -10.00
C THR A 524 11.38 28.56 -8.91
N PRO A 525 12.48 29.23 -9.29
CA PRO A 525 13.31 30.01 -8.37
C PRO A 525 12.99 31.52 -8.38
N ASP A 526 12.07 31.98 -9.24
CA ASP A 526 11.88 33.38 -9.62
C ASP A 526 10.40 33.81 -9.65
N GLY A 527 9.53 33.14 -8.90
CA GLY A 527 8.11 33.53 -8.75
C GLY A 527 7.25 33.14 -9.96
N GLY A 528 7.73 32.17 -10.75
CA GLY A 528 7.06 31.63 -11.92
C GLY A 528 7.38 32.38 -13.23
N GLU A 529 8.42 33.22 -13.25
CA GLU A 529 8.96 33.73 -14.52
C GLU A 529 9.54 32.56 -15.34
N ASN A 530 10.19 31.61 -14.67
CA ASN A 530 10.66 30.36 -15.27
C ASN A 530 10.26 29.14 -14.42
N TRP A 531 9.76 28.11 -15.09
CA TRP A 531 9.45 26.80 -14.50
C TRP A 531 10.38 25.72 -15.06
N LEU A 532 11.12 25.05 -14.17
CA LEU A 532 12.12 24.04 -14.50
C LEU A 532 11.66 22.65 -14.08
N VAL A 533 11.68 21.69 -15.01
CA VAL A 533 11.38 20.28 -14.73
C VAL A 533 12.42 19.69 -13.78
N GLN A 534 11.96 18.99 -12.73
CA GLN A 534 12.80 18.23 -11.81
C GLN A 534 12.70 16.72 -12.13
N ILE A 535 13.81 16.00 -11.93
CA ILE A 535 13.87 14.55 -12.16
C ILE A 535 13.35 13.82 -10.92
N SER A 536 12.14 13.25 -11.01
CA SER A 536 11.47 12.52 -9.91
C SER A 536 11.72 11.01 -9.91
N ASN A 537 12.22 10.44 -11.04
CA ASN A 537 12.41 9.00 -11.26
C ASN A 537 11.15 8.13 -11.13
N ILE A 538 9.97 8.72 -11.29
CA ILE A 538 8.69 8.00 -11.31
C ILE A 538 7.85 8.39 -12.53
N THR A 539 6.91 7.52 -12.91
CA THR A 539 5.95 7.76 -14.01
C THR A 539 4.49 7.78 -13.53
N SER A 540 4.25 7.57 -12.24
CA SER A 540 2.92 7.64 -11.64
C SER A 540 2.51 9.09 -11.38
N HIS A 541 1.22 9.42 -11.50
CA HIS A 541 0.72 10.77 -11.21
C HIS A 541 0.99 11.18 -9.76
N LEU A 542 1.39 12.43 -9.54
CA LEU A 542 1.53 13.05 -8.24
C LEU A 542 0.35 14.00 -7.99
N HIS A 543 -0.48 13.68 -7.01
CA HIS A 543 -1.73 14.39 -6.73
C HIS A 543 -1.54 15.63 -5.84
N SER A 544 -0.55 15.63 -4.94
CA SER A 544 -0.36 16.72 -4.00
C SER A 544 1.11 16.98 -3.74
N ILE A 545 1.48 18.26 -3.63
CA ILE A 545 2.80 18.72 -3.22
C ILE A 545 2.68 19.74 -2.09
N ARG A 546 3.57 19.62 -1.10
CA ARG A 546 3.65 20.55 0.03
C ARG A 546 5.10 20.85 0.35
N VAL A 547 5.35 22.13 0.63
CA VAL A 547 6.67 22.64 1.00
C VAL A 547 6.69 22.88 2.50
N ALA A 548 7.59 22.20 3.21
CA ALA A 548 7.84 22.47 4.62
C ALA A 548 8.72 23.72 4.78
N ASN A 549 9.73 23.82 3.91
CA ASN A 549 10.66 24.94 3.77
C ASN A 549 11.37 24.83 2.41
N PRO A 550 12.16 25.83 1.96
CA PRO A 550 12.79 25.79 0.63
C PRO A 550 13.67 24.57 0.32
N LYS A 551 14.11 23.81 1.34
CA LYS A 551 14.91 22.60 1.16
C LYS A 551 14.09 21.32 1.25
N GLU A 552 13.03 21.34 2.05
CA GLU A 552 12.23 20.16 2.39
C GLU A 552 10.83 20.22 1.77
N VAL A 553 10.58 19.35 0.80
CA VAL A 553 9.35 19.28 0.01
C VAL A 553 8.90 17.83 -0.08
N TYR A 554 7.59 17.61 -0.02
CA TYR A 554 6.98 16.30 -0.13
C TYR A 554 5.93 16.28 -1.23
N ALA A 555 5.89 15.20 -2.00
CA ALA A 555 4.87 14.94 -3.01
C ALA A 555 4.26 13.55 -2.83
N VAL A 556 2.95 13.41 -3.04
CA VAL A 556 2.24 12.12 -2.92
C VAL A 556 1.41 11.82 -4.15
N GLY A 557 1.16 10.55 -4.46
CA GLY A 557 0.49 10.17 -5.70
C GLY A 557 -0.05 8.75 -5.76
N LEU A 558 -0.31 8.29 -6.99
CA LEU A 558 -0.77 6.92 -7.26
C LEU A 558 0.22 5.86 -6.70
N ASN A 559 -0.26 4.63 -6.53
CA ASN A 559 0.55 3.49 -6.11
C ASN A 559 1.23 3.70 -4.73
N GLY A 560 0.58 4.44 -3.84
CA GLY A 560 1.08 4.80 -2.52
C GLY A 560 2.39 5.59 -2.53
N ILE A 561 2.72 6.27 -3.63
CA ILE A 561 3.98 6.99 -3.75
C ILE A 561 4.01 8.18 -2.78
N ILE A 562 5.11 8.27 -2.04
CA ILE A 562 5.53 9.48 -1.33
C ILE A 562 6.96 9.76 -1.77
N LEU A 563 7.20 10.95 -2.31
CA LEU A 563 8.52 11.48 -2.63
C LEU A 563 8.86 12.58 -1.65
N SER A 564 10.13 12.65 -1.26
CA SER A 564 10.66 13.74 -0.46
C SER A 564 12.00 14.23 -1.04
N THR A 565 12.28 15.51 -0.82
CA THR A 565 13.58 16.13 -1.04
C THR A 565 14.01 16.84 0.24
N ASN A 566 15.31 16.91 0.49
CA ASN A 566 15.92 17.70 1.57
C ASN A 566 16.96 18.72 1.05
N ASP A 567 17.10 18.85 -0.27
CA ASP A 567 18.07 19.72 -0.95
C ASP A 567 17.41 20.73 -1.90
N GLY A 568 16.10 20.95 -1.73
CA GLY A 568 15.33 21.88 -2.55
C GLY A 568 14.99 21.35 -3.94
N GLY A 569 14.92 20.04 -4.12
CA GLY A 569 14.48 19.37 -5.34
C GLY A 569 15.60 18.98 -6.29
N ILE A 570 16.87 19.21 -5.92
CA ILE A 570 18.03 18.75 -6.70
C ILE A 570 17.99 17.22 -6.81
N THR A 571 17.61 16.54 -5.72
CA THR A 571 17.32 15.11 -5.72
C THR A 571 15.99 14.81 -5.04
N TRP A 572 15.31 13.78 -5.55
CA TRP A 572 14.09 13.23 -4.96
C TRP A 572 14.30 11.78 -4.58
N ALA A 573 13.83 11.41 -3.40
CA ALA A 573 13.87 10.06 -2.88
C ALA A 573 12.47 9.59 -2.52
N ARG A 574 12.25 8.28 -2.61
CA ARG A 574 10.95 7.65 -2.32
C ARG A 574 10.90 7.22 -0.86
N ASP A 575 9.93 7.74 -0.14
CA ASP A 575 9.60 7.36 1.23
C ASP A 575 8.72 6.09 1.24
N PHE A 576 8.70 5.39 2.39
CA PHE A 576 7.84 4.22 2.59
C PHE A 576 6.49 4.63 3.18
N SER A 577 5.41 4.31 2.48
CA SER A 577 4.03 4.64 2.84
C SER A 577 3.25 3.49 3.49
N ASN A 578 3.72 2.25 3.42
CA ASN A 578 2.96 1.07 3.84
C ASN A 578 1.56 0.96 3.17
N THR A 579 1.44 1.46 1.93
CA THR A 579 0.26 1.21 1.09
C THR A 579 0.61 1.23 -0.39
N SER A 580 -0.17 0.52 -1.19
CA SER A 580 -0.19 0.64 -2.65
C SER A 580 -1.38 1.46 -3.16
N SER A 581 -2.29 1.86 -2.30
CA SER A 581 -3.48 2.65 -2.65
C SER A 581 -3.07 4.10 -2.95
N ALA A 582 -3.79 4.79 -3.83
CA ALA A 582 -3.38 6.15 -4.22
C ALA A 582 -3.49 7.13 -3.05
N LEU A 583 -2.47 7.96 -2.87
CA LEU A 583 -2.48 9.09 -1.95
C LEU A 583 -2.89 10.36 -2.70
N ARG A 584 -3.90 11.05 -2.17
CA ARG A 584 -4.55 12.20 -2.82
C ARG A 584 -4.10 13.54 -2.25
N ALA A 585 -3.87 13.62 -0.94
CA ALA A 585 -3.44 14.85 -0.28
C ALA A 585 -2.34 14.59 0.73
N ILE A 586 -1.45 15.57 0.86
CA ILE A 586 -0.46 15.65 1.93
C ILE A 586 -0.57 17.00 2.63
N TYR A 587 -0.31 17.00 3.93
CA TYR A 587 -0.20 18.18 4.77
C TYR A 587 1.14 18.12 5.50
N VAL A 588 1.82 19.26 5.57
CA VAL A 588 3.12 19.39 6.24
C VAL A 588 3.15 20.71 7.00
N LYS A 589 3.42 20.66 8.31
CA LYS A 589 3.60 21.85 9.14
C LYS A 589 4.39 21.49 10.41
N ASP A 590 5.34 22.35 10.80
CA ASP A 590 6.08 22.26 12.06
C ASP A 590 6.71 20.89 12.37
N GLY A 591 7.13 20.15 11.33
CA GLY A 591 7.72 18.81 11.45
C GLY A 591 6.71 17.66 11.59
N ASP A 592 5.42 17.97 11.70
CA ASP A 592 4.36 16.97 11.55
C ASP A 592 3.90 16.90 10.09
N SER A 593 3.55 15.71 9.63
CA SER A 593 3.01 15.52 8.29
C SER A 593 2.01 14.37 8.24
N TRP A 594 0.98 14.53 7.41
CA TRP A 594 -0.05 13.52 7.18
C TRP A 594 -0.31 13.39 5.70
N ALA A 595 -0.61 12.17 5.25
CA ALA A 595 -1.07 11.90 3.90
C ALA A 595 -2.39 11.12 3.97
N VAL A 596 -3.30 11.39 3.04
CA VAL A 596 -4.57 10.65 2.91
C VAL A 596 -4.82 10.23 1.48
N GLY A 597 -5.69 9.23 1.30
CA GLY A 597 -5.98 8.72 -0.02
C GLY A 597 -7.14 7.73 -0.09
N GLN A 598 -7.05 6.84 -1.06
CA GLN A 598 -8.06 5.82 -1.33
C GLN A 598 -8.22 4.83 -0.19
N GLU A 599 -9.37 4.17 -0.14
CA GLU A 599 -9.72 3.16 0.88
C GLU A 599 -9.67 3.73 2.31
N GLY A 600 -9.84 5.05 2.43
CA GLY A 600 -9.72 5.77 3.69
C GLY A 600 -8.31 5.83 4.26
N ALA A 601 -7.28 5.60 3.45
CA ALA A 601 -5.88 5.65 3.88
C ALA A 601 -5.59 6.96 4.61
N ILE A 602 -5.06 6.86 5.83
CA ILE A 602 -4.47 7.96 6.59
C ILE A 602 -3.11 7.51 7.09
N LEU A 603 -2.10 8.32 6.82
CA LEU A 603 -0.72 8.09 7.21
C LEU A 603 -0.21 9.30 8.00
N LYS A 604 0.64 9.05 8.99
CA LYS A 604 1.36 10.11 9.73
C LYS A 604 2.86 9.89 9.61
N TYR A 605 3.62 10.94 9.29
CA TYR A 605 5.08 10.89 9.26
C TYR A 605 5.65 10.54 10.65
N ALA A 606 6.60 9.62 10.66
CA ALA A 606 7.23 9.04 11.83
C ALA A 606 8.74 9.37 11.94
N GLY A 607 9.28 10.17 11.02
CA GLY A 607 10.68 10.60 11.02
C GLY A 607 11.56 9.94 9.95
N LYS A 608 12.82 10.39 9.86
CA LYS A 608 13.84 9.84 8.94
C LYS A 608 14.47 8.60 9.58
N GLY A 609 14.24 7.43 9.00
CA GLY A 609 14.90 6.20 9.42
C GLY A 609 16.32 6.15 8.87
N SER A 610 17.31 6.58 9.63
CA SER A 610 18.69 6.12 9.42
C SER A 610 18.88 4.83 10.23
N GLY A 611 19.65 3.89 9.71
CA GLY A 611 19.99 2.67 10.43
C GLY A 611 20.43 2.94 11.87
N ASN A 612 20.02 2.03 12.77
CA ASN A 612 20.29 1.98 14.23
C ASN A 612 19.18 2.59 15.12
N LEU A 613 18.16 1.77 15.38
CA LEU A 613 16.99 2.00 16.26
C LEU A 613 17.31 2.28 17.76
N ARG A 614 18.57 2.44 18.16
CA ARG A 614 18.95 2.68 19.57
C ARG A 614 18.75 4.12 20.06
N THR A 615 18.68 5.09 19.16
CA THR A 615 18.68 6.52 19.52
C THR A 615 17.30 7.18 19.52
N ILE A 616 16.30 6.59 18.86
CA ILE A 616 14.96 7.20 18.71
C ILE A 616 14.00 6.80 19.86
N PHE A 617 14.26 5.68 20.54
CA PHE A 617 13.44 5.22 21.68
C PHE A 617 14.33 5.12 22.92
N GLY A 618 14.12 6.04 23.86
CA GLY A 618 14.98 6.28 25.02
C GLY A 618 15.44 5.06 25.82
N LYS A 619 16.52 5.26 26.58
CA LYS A 619 17.22 4.24 27.40
C LYS A 619 16.23 3.35 28.16
N LYS A 620 16.39 2.02 27.99
CA LYS A 620 15.83 1.00 28.89
C LYS A 620 16.10 1.40 30.34
N ARG A 621 15.05 1.36 31.18
CA ARG A 621 15.23 1.03 32.59
C ARG A 621 15.10 -0.47 32.75
#